data_AF-A0A1Q8ZIT0-F1
#
_entry.id   AF-A0A1Q8ZIT0-F1
#
_cell.length_a   1.000
_cell.length_b   1.000
_cell.length_c   1.000
_cell.angle_alpha   90.00
_cell.angle_beta   90.00
_cell.angle_gamma   90.00
#
_symmetry.space_group_name_H-M   'P 1'
#
loop_
_entity.id
_entity.type
_entity.pdbx_description
1 polymer ?
#
loop_
_entity_poly.entity_id
_entity_poly.type
_entity_poly.pdbx_seq_one_letter_code
_entity_poly.pdbx_strand_id
1 'polypeptide(L)'
;MKSVLELISKKQQAFAQLPFFQMMQDSSIDPRQRLAFAPCFAPFTMGFGELNRFVFREEPSNDAIQTIINQHSYEDDTHWIWFLEDLQKLEFDLSLTLSEALQFLWSDATQTSRQMVYELYRYAYQAPPLQKLVVIEAIEATADIFLSATAQAARELQMMTGQEYRYFGNLHLAIDTGHSLGLSETEQFIAGLHLSREAKAEAFELVDRVFDLFTHFFEVMLRAAEKTDIDRLSAGDVTYLKTFKLRSKSSIAQPIPFQSQGTDPLPAGKPIGTYLVEAGLLTSSQLELALHEQNRTARRLGEVISSQGWVNQQTIEYLMEKVVLPERELVVERPLALVG
;
A
#
# COMPACT_ATOMS: atom_id res chain seq x y z
N MET A 1 -13.92 -6.63 23.09
CA MET A 1 -13.05 -5.64 22.44
C MET A 1 -12.13 -4.95 23.43
N LYS A 2 -12.56 -4.63 24.67
CA LYS A 2 -11.73 -3.97 25.70
C LYS A 2 -10.26 -4.36 25.75
N SER A 3 -9.95 -5.65 25.89
CA SER A 3 -8.55 -6.10 25.95
C SER A 3 -7.77 -5.96 24.64
N VAL A 4 -8.46 -5.91 23.49
CA VAL A 4 -7.85 -5.61 22.18
C VAL A 4 -7.51 -4.13 22.12
N LEU A 5 -8.42 -3.25 22.56
CA LEU A 5 -8.17 -1.80 22.65
C LEU A 5 -7.04 -1.48 23.66
N GLU A 6 -6.97 -2.19 24.77
CA GLU A 6 -5.84 -2.10 25.72
C GLU A 6 -4.50 -2.49 25.06
N LEU A 7 -4.50 -3.53 24.21
CA LEU A 7 -3.31 -3.92 23.44
C LEU A 7 -2.94 -2.84 22.42
N ILE A 8 -3.92 -2.31 21.68
CA ILE A 8 -3.73 -1.21 20.71
C ILE A 8 -3.11 -0.01 21.42
N SER A 9 -3.67 0.44 22.55
CA SER A 9 -3.14 1.56 23.32
C SER A 9 -1.70 1.32 23.80
N LYS A 10 -1.38 0.10 24.27
CA LYS A 10 0.00 -0.26 24.65
C LYS A 10 0.95 -0.21 23.45
N LYS A 11 0.53 -0.72 22.30
CA LYS A 11 1.32 -0.72 21.06
C LYS A 11 1.51 0.69 20.52
N GLN A 12 0.48 1.53 20.58
CA GLN A 12 0.52 2.95 20.24
C GLN A 12 1.58 3.70 21.05
N GLN A 13 1.65 3.47 22.37
CA GLN A 13 2.68 4.08 23.22
C GLN A 13 4.11 3.69 22.80
N ALA A 14 4.33 2.42 22.44
CA ALA A 14 5.63 1.96 21.95
C ALA A 14 5.95 2.52 20.55
N PHE A 15 4.95 2.57 19.68
CA PHE A 15 5.04 3.10 18.33
C PHE A 15 5.39 4.60 18.32
N ALA A 16 4.85 5.39 19.26
CA ALA A 16 5.20 6.80 19.43
C ALA A 16 6.68 7.06 19.75
N GLN A 17 7.43 6.03 20.18
CA GLN A 17 8.86 6.14 20.48
C GLN A 17 9.76 5.91 19.26
N LEU A 18 9.20 5.62 18.08
CA LEU A 18 10.01 5.36 16.89
C LEU A 18 10.87 6.58 16.49
N PRO A 19 12.10 6.38 15.98
CA PRO A 19 12.99 7.48 15.60
C PRO A 19 12.39 8.45 14.57
N PHE A 20 11.48 7.97 13.71
CA PHE A 20 10.74 8.83 12.78
C PHE A 20 9.99 9.96 13.50
N PHE A 21 9.28 9.65 14.59
CA PHE A 21 8.52 10.64 15.35
C PHE A 21 9.43 11.56 16.18
N GLN A 22 10.58 11.06 16.63
CA GLN A 22 11.61 11.90 17.27
C GLN A 22 12.15 12.94 16.28
N MET A 23 12.46 12.52 15.05
CA MET A 23 12.87 13.44 13.99
C MET A 23 11.76 14.46 13.66
N MET A 24 10.48 14.06 13.63
CA MET A 24 9.37 14.99 13.38
C MET A 24 9.27 16.10 14.44
N GLN A 25 9.56 15.77 15.70
CA GLN A 25 9.47 16.69 16.83
C GLN A 25 10.72 17.59 16.99
N ASP A 26 11.83 17.26 16.32
CA ASP A 26 13.06 18.02 16.40
C ASP A 26 12.98 19.32 15.57
N SER A 27 12.60 20.42 16.24
CA SER A 27 12.53 21.75 15.62
C SER A 27 13.90 22.35 15.25
N SER A 28 15.03 21.67 15.51
CA SER A 28 16.32 22.06 14.93
C SER A 28 16.46 21.66 13.47
N ILE A 29 15.63 20.72 12.99
CA ILE A 29 15.59 20.27 11.60
C ILE A 29 14.56 21.10 10.84
N ASP A 30 14.94 21.61 9.66
CA ASP A 30 14.03 22.33 8.77
C ASP A 30 12.74 21.51 8.55
N PRO A 31 11.54 22.09 8.75
CA PRO A 31 10.31 21.32 8.64
C PRO A 31 10.05 20.80 7.21
N ARG A 32 10.65 21.39 6.18
CA ARG A 32 10.66 20.84 4.81
C ARG A 32 11.42 19.52 4.76
N GLN A 33 12.57 19.43 5.45
CA GLN A 33 13.36 18.20 5.56
C GLN A 33 12.58 17.11 6.30
N ARG A 34 11.89 17.50 7.39
CA ARG A 34 11.06 16.58 8.17
C ARG A 34 9.94 15.96 7.32
N LEU A 35 9.31 16.74 6.44
CA LEU A 35 8.27 16.25 5.54
C LEU A 35 8.80 15.71 4.19
N ALA A 36 10.12 15.59 4.02
CA ALA A 36 10.72 15.23 2.73
C ALA A 36 10.53 13.75 2.31
N PHE A 37 9.87 12.96 3.16
CA PHE A 37 9.42 11.60 2.84
C PHE A 37 8.14 11.58 1.98
N ALA A 38 7.40 12.70 1.88
CA ALA A 38 6.07 12.75 1.29
C ALA A 38 5.97 12.10 -0.12
N PRO A 39 6.90 12.30 -1.07
CA PRO A 39 6.83 11.60 -2.36
C PRO A 39 6.87 10.08 -2.24
N CYS A 40 7.67 9.55 -1.30
CA CYS A 40 7.75 8.10 -1.04
C CYS A 40 6.48 7.59 -0.34
N PHE A 41 5.79 8.44 0.42
CA PHE A 41 4.54 8.13 1.11
C PHE A 41 3.34 8.03 0.16
N ALA A 42 3.40 8.70 -1.00
CA ALA A 42 2.26 8.85 -1.92
C ALA A 42 1.50 7.56 -2.29
N PRO A 43 2.16 6.42 -2.61
CA PRO A 43 1.42 5.20 -2.93
C PRO A 43 0.57 4.68 -1.77
N PHE A 44 1.01 4.88 -0.52
CA PHE A 44 0.20 4.52 0.65
C PHE A 44 -1.02 5.42 0.75
N THR A 45 -0.86 6.75 0.67
CA THR A 45 -2.00 7.68 0.75
C THR A 45 -3.05 7.42 -0.33
N MET A 46 -2.62 7.20 -1.57
CA MET A 46 -3.53 6.89 -2.67
C MET A 46 -4.22 5.54 -2.47
N GLY A 47 -3.45 4.51 -2.13
CA GLY A 47 -3.96 3.16 -1.90
C GLY A 47 -4.85 3.04 -0.66
N PHE A 48 -4.70 3.92 0.33
CA PHE A 48 -5.56 3.96 1.51
C PHE A 48 -6.99 4.43 1.15
N GLY A 49 -7.11 5.35 0.19
CA GLY A 49 -8.42 5.71 -0.38
C GLY A 49 -9.10 4.52 -1.07
N GLU A 50 -8.33 3.72 -1.82
CA GLU A 50 -8.83 2.48 -2.44
C GLU A 50 -9.20 1.41 -1.42
N LEU A 51 -8.41 1.25 -0.35
CA LEU A 51 -8.68 0.32 0.74
C LEU A 51 -10.03 0.64 1.41
N ASN A 52 -10.28 1.92 1.69
CA ASN A 52 -11.56 2.38 2.22
C ASN A 52 -12.72 2.06 1.28
N ARG A 53 -12.57 2.41 0.00
CA ARG A 53 -13.64 2.30 -1.00
C ARG A 53 -13.97 0.86 -1.42
N PHE A 54 -12.96 0.00 -1.56
CA PHE A 54 -13.11 -1.30 -2.22
C PHE A 54 -12.93 -2.50 -1.28
N VAL A 55 -12.45 -2.29 -0.05
CA VAL A 55 -12.15 -3.39 0.88
C VAL A 55 -12.91 -3.23 2.19
N PHE A 56 -12.80 -2.06 2.83
CA PHE A 56 -13.49 -1.82 4.09
C PHE A 56 -14.99 -1.66 3.89
N ARG A 57 -15.39 -0.80 2.94
CA ARG A 57 -16.80 -0.58 2.62
C ARG A 57 -17.45 -1.81 1.99
N GLU A 58 -18.56 -2.24 2.57
CA GLU A 58 -19.36 -3.35 2.06
C GLU A 58 -20.85 -3.03 2.21
N GLU A 59 -21.53 -2.87 1.08
CA GLU A 59 -22.94 -2.46 1.01
C GLU A 59 -23.73 -3.31 0.02
N PRO A 60 -25.01 -3.59 0.31
CA PRO A 60 -25.71 -3.28 1.56
C PRO A 60 -25.29 -4.23 2.70
N SER A 61 -25.32 -3.74 3.96
CA SER A 61 -25.10 -4.58 5.13
C SER A 61 -26.05 -4.19 6.28
N ASN A 62 -26.51 -5.19 7.02
CA ASN A 62 -27.29 -5.02 8.26
C ASN A 62 -26.45 -5.32 9.51
N ASP A 63 -25.16 -5.64 9.35
CA ASP A 63 -24.24 -5.86 10.46
C ASP A 63 -23.82 -4.50 11.06
N ALA A 64 -24.02 -4.34 12.37
CA ALA A 64 -23.77 -3.07 13.05
C ALA A 64 -22.31 -2.63 12.99
N ILE A 65 -21.36 -3.57 13.02
CA ILE A 65 -19.93 -3.25 12.88
C ILE A 65 -19.66 -2.78 11.45
N GLN A 66 -20.20 -3.48 10.45
CA GLN A 66 -20.03 -3.08 9.06
C GLN A 66 -20.68 -1.72 8.75
N THR A 67 -21.79 -1.36 9.39
CA THR A 67 -22.38 -0.01 9.27
C THR A 67 -21.43 1.08 9.78
N ILE A 68 -20.76 0.86 10.92
CA ILE A 68 -19.75 1.78 11.46
C ILE A 68 -18.58 1.92 10.49
N ILE A 69 -18.06 0.78 9.99
CA ILE A 69 -16.96 0.75 9.01
C ILE A 69 -17.33 1.51 7.74
N ASN A 70 -18.55 1.30 7.22
CA ASN A 70 -19.00 1.98 6.01
C ASN A 70 -19.02 3.50 6.23
N GLN A 71 -19.58 3.99 7.33
CA GLN A 71 -19.64 5.41 7.66
C GLN A 71 -18.24 6.03 7.72
N HIS A 72 -17.32 5.39 8.45
CA HIS A 72 -15.93 5.83 8.57
C HIS A 72 -15.24 5.85 7.18
N SER A 73 -15.43 4.81 6.38
CA SER A 73 -14.79 4.70 5.06
C SER A 73 -15.17 5.79 4.05
N TYR A 74 -16.30 6.49 4.21
CA TYR A 74 -16.70 7.58 3.32
C TYR A 74 -15.93 8.87 3.56
N GLU A 75 -15.49 9.08 4.80
CA GLU A 75 -14.68 10.24 5.16
C GLU A 75 -13.27 10.08 4.59
N ASP A 76 -12.64 8.96 4.95
CA ASP A 76 -11.24 8.67 4.67
C ASP A 76 -10.91 8.42 3.19
N ASP A 77 -11.88 8.00 2.35
CA ASP A 77 -11.61 7.71 0.94
C ASP A 77 -11.23 8.94 0.09
N THR A 78 -11.36 10.14 0.67
CA THR A 78 -11.09 11.42 0.00
C THR A 78 -9.87 12.18 0.50
N HIS A 79 -9.25 11.78 1.62
CA HIS A 79 -8.17 12.55 2.26
C HIS A 79 -6.92 12.71 1.37
N TRP A 80 -6.73 11.83 0.38
CA TRP A 80 -5.66 11.94 -0.61
C TRP A 80 -5.68 13.26 -1.42
N ILE A 81 -6.83 13.94 -1.52
CA ILE A 81 -6.95 15.25 -2.17
C ILE A 81 -6.12 16.30 -1.41
N TRP A 82 -6.20 16.30 -0.07
CA TRP A 82 -5.40 17.21 0.76
C TRP A 82 -3.91 16.91 0.65
N PHE A 83 -3.56 15.63 0.48
CA PHE A 83 -2.17 15.22 0.32
C PHE A 83 -1.56 15.78 -0.97
N LEU A 84 -2.29 15.74 -2.08
CA LEU A 84 -1.85 16.36 -3.34
C LEU A 84 -1.66 17.88 -3.20
N GLU A 85 -2.59 18.53 -2.49
CA GLU A 85 -2.49 19.96 -2.18
C GLU A 85 -1.20 20.26 -1.38
N ASP A 86 -0.88 19.45 -0.36
CA ASP A 86 0.34 19.63 0.42
C ASP A 86 1.61 19.32 -0.38
N LEU A 87 1.61 18.32 -1.27
CA LEU A 87 2.75 18.05 -2.17
C LEU A 87 3.07 19.26 -3.05
N GLN A 88 2.06 19.98 -3.56
CA GLN A 88 2.26 21.21 -4.33
C GLN A 88 2.96 22.28 -3.50
N LYS A 89 2.48 22.51 -2.28
CA LYS A 89 3.01 23.54 -1.37
C LYS A 89 4.39 23.22 -0.81
N LEU A 90 4.74 21.93 -0.79
CA LEU A 90 6.07 21.41 -0.43
C LEU A 90 7.03 21.36 -1.63
N GLU A 91 6.61 21.85 -2.81
CA GLU A 91 7.40 21.86 -4.06
C GLU A 91 7.73 20.44 -4.59
N PHE A 92 6.93 19.44 -4.22
CA PHE A 92 7.04 18.07 -4.70
C PHE A 92 6.18 17.76 -5.94
N ASP A 93 5.34 18.70 -6.40
CA ASP A 93 4.54 18.57 -7.63
C ASP A 93 5.38 18.81 -8.89
N LEU A 94 6.22 17.82 -9.23
CA LEU A 94 7.18 17.91 -10.30
C LEU A 94 6.57 17.60 -11.67
N SER A 95 7.04 18.30 -12.70
CA SER A 95 6.74 17.96 -14.09
C SER A 95 7.55 16.73 -14.53
N LEU A 96 6.88 15.58 -14.58
CA LEU A 96 7.46 14.31 -15.04
C LEU A 96 6.82 13.86 -16.34
N THR A 97 7.58 13.21 -17.21
CA THR A 97 6.98 12.37 -18.24
C THR A 97 6.27 11.19 -17.59
N LEU A 98 5.26 10.61 -18.26
CA LEU A 98 4.55 9.43 -17.75
C LEU A 98 5.53 8.29 -17.42
N SER A 99 6.54 8.05 -18.26
CA SER A 99 7.55 7.02 -18.03
C SER A 99 8.39 7.27 -16.78
N GLU A 100 8.74 8.52 -16.49
CA GLU A 100 9.48 8.88 -15.27
C GLU A 100 8.63 8.71 -14.02
N ALA A 101 7.35 9.12 -14.09
CA ALA A 101 6.40 8.90 -13.00
C ALA A 101 6.23 7.41 -12.70
N LEU A 102 6.02 6.57 -13.73
CA LEU A 102 5.91 5.12 -13.55
C LEU A 102 7.20 4.50 -13.01
N GLN A 103 8.37 4.92 -13.49
CA GLN A 103 9.66 4.46 -12.96
C GLN A 103 9.82 4.79 -11.48
N PHE A 104 9.47 6.01 -11.06
CA PHE A 104 9.51 6.38 -9.65
C PHE A 104 8.51 5.58 -8.82
N LEU A 105 7.24 5.52 -9.27
CA LEU A 105 6.15 4.86 -8.57
C LEU A 105 6.36 3.35 -8.41
N TRP A 106 7.13 2.70 -9.29
CA TRP A 106 7.51 1.27 -9.19
C TRP A 106 8.95 1.01 -8.75
N SER A 107 9.72 2.05 -8.43
CA SER A 107 11.08 1.90 -7.90
C SER A 107 11.11 1.34 -6.47
N ASP A 108 12.32 1.10 -5.98
CA ASP A 108 12.60 0.72 -4.58
C ASP A 108 12.19 1.82 -3.59
N ALA A 109 12.17 3.10 -4.02
CA ALA A 109 11.82 4.26 -3.18
C ALA A 109 10.43 4.12 -2.55
N THR A 110 9.50 3.61 -3.35
CA THR A 110 8.07 3.54 -3.09
C THR A 110 7.62 2.10 -2.82
N GLN A 111 8.53 1.12 -2.87
CA GLN A 111 8.20 -0.30 -2.74
C GLN A 111 7.49 -0.61 -1.43
N THR A 112 8.04 -0.16 -0.30
CA THR A 112 7.44 -0.41 1.02
C THR A 112 6.06 0.21 1.15
N SER A 113 5.84 1.41 0.59
CA SER A 113 4.53 2.07 0.56
C SER A 113 3.50 1.29 -0.25
N ARG A 114 3.89 0.73 -1.41
CA ARG A 114 3.00 -0.15 -2.20
C ARG A 114 2.71 -1.46 -1.47
N GLN A 115 3.74 -2.11 -0.93
CA GLN A 115 3.61 -3.38 -0.21
C GLN A 115 2.72 -3.25 1.02
N MET A 116 2.81 -2.12 1.73
CA MET A 116 1.95 -1.83 2.86
C MET A 116 0.46 -1.88 2.49
N VAL A 117 0.07 -1.26 1.38
CA VAL A 117 -1.31 -1.33 0.88
C VAL A 117 -1.72 -2.77 0.60
N TYR A 118 -0.85 -3.57 -0.04
CA TYR A 118 -1.16 -4.98 -0.34
C TYR A 118 -1.32 -5.84 0.92
N GLU A 119 -0.50 -5.61 1.94
CA GLU A 119 -0.62 -6.31 3.22
C GLU A 119 -1.92 -5.91 3.96
N LEU A 120 -2.29 -4.63 3.95
CA LEU A 120 -3.58 -4.19 4.50
C LEU A 120 -4.77 -4.78 3.73
N TYR A 121 -4.69 -4.85 2.40
CA TYR A 121 -5.66 -5.61 1.59
C TYR A 121 -5.74 -7.06 2.05
N ARG A 122 -4.60 -7.73 2.25
CA ARG A 122 -4.56 -9.12 2.72
C ARG A 122 -5.21 -9.31 4.09
N TYR A 123 -5.13 -8.32 4.98
CA TYR A 123 -5.75 -8.38 6.31
C TYR A 123 -7.26 -8.15 6.28
N ALA A 124 -7.77 -7.38 5.32
CA ALA A 124 -9.14 -6.90 5.34
C ALA A 124 -10.04 -7.48 4.23
N TYR A 125 -9.46 -7.92 3.11
CA TYR A 125 -10.22 -8.42 1.96
C TYR A 125 -10.97 -9.70 2.31
N GLN A 126 -12.30 -9.67 2.17
CA GLN A 126 -13.23 -10.74 2.57
C GLN A 126 -13.14 -11.15 4.04
N ALA A 127 -12.49 -10.35 4.89
CA ALA A 127 -12.44 -10.59 6.32
C ALA A 127 -13.82 -10.28 6.97
N PRO A 128 -14.21 -11.00 8.03
CA PRO A 128 -15.41 -10.67 8.80
C PRO A 128 -15.36 -9.23 9.34
N PRO A 129 -16.53 -8.55 9.53
CA PRO A 129 -16.58 -7.16 9.98
C PRO A 129 -15.75 -6.86 11.24
N LEU A 130 -15.75 -7.77 12.22
CA LEU A 130 -14.94 -7.62 13.44
C LEU A 130 -13.43 -7.55 13.14
N GLN A 131 -12.92 -8.33 12.19
CA GLN A 131 -11.50 -8.30 11.83
C GLN A 131 -11.15 -7.02 11.08
N LYS A 132 -12.02 -6.57 10.15
CA LYS A 132 -11.87 -5.27 9.48
C LYS A 132 -11.83 -4.12 10.50
N LEU A 133 -12.73 -4.13 11.48
CA LEU A 133 -12.74 -3.15 12.57
C LEU A 133 -11.43 -3.14 13.34
N VAL A 134 -10.91 -4.31 13.74
CA VAL A 134 -9.63 -4.40 14.47
C VAL A 134 -8.47 -3.82 13.65
N VAL A 135 -8.46 -4.05 12.33
CA VAL A 135 -7.45 -3.46 11.44
C VAL A 135 -7.59 -1.94 11.41
N ILE A 136 -8.80 -1.40 11.26
CA ILE A 136 -9.06 0.05 11.26
C ILE A 136 -8.63 0.69 12.57
N GLU A 137 -9.05 0.16 13.72
CA GLU A 137 -8.68 0.68 15.05
C GLU A 137 -7.16 0.70 15.28
N ALA A 138 -6.45 -0.32 14.77
CA ALA A 138 -5.00 -0.34 14.83
C ALA A 138 -4.36 0.70 13.89
N ILE A 139 -4.94 0.93 12.71
CA ILE A 139 -4.50 1.98 11.77
C ILE A 139 -4.73 3.37 12.38
N GLU A 140 -5.93 3.65 12.89
CA GLU A 140 -6.28 4.93 13.54
C GLU A 140 -5.33 5.23 14.70
N ALA A 141 -5.04 4.25 15.54
CA ALA A 141 -4.06 4.43 16.62
C ALA A 141 -2.66 4.82 16.11
N THR A 142 -2.23 4.30 14.96
CA THR A 142 -0.96 4.74 14.33
C THR A 142 -1.09 6.11 13.65
N ALA A 143 -2.26 6.42 13.09
CA ALA A 143 -2.57 7.69 12.42
C ALA A 143 -2.56 8.85 13.42
N ASP A 144 -3.16 8.70 14.60
CA ASP A 144 -3.14 9.71 15.67
C ASP A 144 -1.72 10.17 16.02
N ILE A 145 -0.79 9.22 16.18
CA ILE A 145 0.63 9.51 16.43
C ILE A 145 1.28 10.23 15.25
N PHE A 146 1.01 9.75 14.03
CA PHE A 146 1.55 10.32 12.81
C PHE A 146 1.08 11.76 12.58
N LEU A 147 -0.24 11.99 12.62
CA LEU A 147 -0.86 13.29 12.39
C LEU A 147 -0.48 14.29 13.48
N SER A 148 -0.39 13.85 14.73
CA SER A 148 0.11 14.70 15.83
C SER A 148 1.54 15.17 15.56
N ALA A 149 2.41 14.26 15.09
CA ALA A 149 3.81 14.57 14.81
C ALA A 149 3.96 15.48 13.57
N THR A 150 3.25 15.20 12.48
CA THR A 150 3.34 16.03 11.26
C THR A 150 2.69 17.39 11.44
N ALA A 151 1.65 17.50 12.27
CA ALA A 151 0.96 18.76 12.51
C ALA A 151 1.88 19.81 13.13
N GLN A 152 2.88 19.38 13.93
CA GLN A 152 3.92 20.29 14.42
C GLN A 152 4.76 20.85 13.27
N ALA A 153 5.32 20.00 12.41
CA ALA A 153 6.12 20.45 11.26
C ALA A 153 5.30 21.33 10.30
N ALA A 154 4.03 20.98 10.06
CA ALA A 154 3.10 21.77 9.25
C ALA A 154 2.82 23.16 9.84
N ARG A 155 2.66 23.29 11.17
CA ARG A 155 2.52 24.59 11.84
C ARG A 155 3.78 25.44 11.66
N GLU A 156 4.95 24.84 11.79
CA GLU A 156 6.23 25.53 11.57
C GLU A 156 6.35 26.02 10.12
N LEU A 157 6.00 25.18 9.13
CA LEU A 157 5.95 25.60 7.73
C LEU A 157 4.95 26.71 7.49
N GLN A 158 3.75 26.64 8.07
CA GLN A 158 2.74 27.68 7.92
C GLN A 158 3.23 29.04 8.42
N MET A 159 3.99 29.07 9.53
CA MET A 159 4.63 30.30 10.01
C MET A 159 5.69 30.83 9.04
N MET A 160 6.41 29.94 8.34
CA MET A 160 7.45 30.30 7.38
C MET A 160 6.89 30.76 6.03
N THR A 161 5.87 30.08 5.52
CA THR A 161 5.38 30.25 4.14
C THR A 161 4.07 31.04 4.06
N GLY A 162 3.35 31.18 5.18
CA GLY A 162 1.99 31.74 5.22
C GLY A 162 0.93 30.82 4.61
N GLN A 163 1.28 29.59 4.23
CA GLN A 163 0.37 28.63 3.62
C GLN A 163 -0.14 27.62 4.65
N GLU A 164 -1.42 27.27 4.58
CA GLU A 164 -2.00 26.19 5.37
C GLU A 164 -1.65 24.85 4.73
N TYR A 165 -1.22 23.86 5.52
CA TYR A 165 -0.98 22.49 5.06
C TYR A 165 -2.05 21.58 5.66
N ARG A 166 -2.88 20.94 4.83
CA ARG A 166 -4.13 20.32 5.26
C ARG A 166 -3.96 18.86 5.66
N TYR A 167 -3.22 18.09 4.87
CA TYR A 167 -3.03 16.67 5.09
C TYR A 167 -2.07 16.39 6.23
N PHE A 168 -0.95 17.11 6.26
CA PHE A 168 0.04 16.97 7.33
C PHE A 168 -0.27 17.85 8.55
N GLY A 169 -1.19 18.81 8.42
CA GLY A 169 -1.47 19.80 9.45
C GLY A 169 -2.69 19.51 10.32
N ASN A 170 -3.13 20.56 11.03
CA ASN A 170 -4.17 20.45 12.05
C ASN A 170 -5.55 20.07 11.48
N LEU A 171 -5.83 20.30 10.19
CA LEU A 171 -7.13 19.95 9.60
C LEU A 171 -7.35 18.43 9.66
N HIS A 172 -6.42 17.65 9.10
CA HIS A 172 -6.52 16.19 9.11
C HIS A 172 -6.50 15.65 10.54
N LEU A 173 -5.62 16.17 11.40
CA LEU A 173 -5.58 15.78 12.81
C LEU A 173 -6.92 16.04 13.53
N ALA A 174 -7.57 17.18 13.29
CA ALA A 174 -8.83 17.52 13.96
C ALA A 174 -10.00 16.62 13.51
N ILE A 175 -10.00 16.22 12.24
CA ILE A 175 -10.99 15.29 11.68
C ILE A 175 -10.77 13.90 12.28
N ASP A 176 -9.53 13.41 12.28
CA ASP A 176 -9.15 12.09 12.81
C ASP A 176 -9.36 11.99 14.35
N THR A 177 -8.89 12.98 15.12
CA THR A 177 -9.08 13.01 16.58
C THR A 177 -10.52 13.29 17.00
N GLY A 178 -11.36 13.81 16.10
CA GLY A 178 -12.81 13.89 16.29
C GLY A 178 -13.46 12.52 16.54
N HIS A 179 -12.79 11.42 16.13
CA HIS A 179 -13.18 10.03 16.39
C HIS A 179 -12.63 9.47 17.71
N SER A 180 -11.54 10.02 18.25
CA SER A 180 -10.78 9.47 19.39
C SER A 180 -11.11 10.10 20.76
N LEU A 181 -11.94 11.14 20.81
CA LEU A 181 -12.28 11.87 22.05
C LEU A 181 -13.50 11.30 22.80
N GLY A 182 -13.56 9.98 22.98
CA GLY A 182 -14.01 9.31 24.21
C GLY A 182 -15.40 9.63 24.75
N LEU A 183 -16.38 9.93 23.88
CA LEU A 183 -17.76 10.24 24.27
C LEU A 183 -18.81 9.83 23.21
N SER A 184 -18.41 9.23 22.10
CA SER A 184 -19.38 8.82 21.07
C SER A 184 -20.09 7.52 21.44
N GLU A 185 -21.34 7.37 21.01
CA GLU A 185 -22.09 6.10 21.15
C GLU A 185 -21.37 4.94 20.44
N THR A 186 -20.64 5.25 19.35
CA THR A 186 -19.84 4.32 18.56
C THR A 186 -18.70 3.70 19.38
N GLU A 187 -17.87 4.50 20.04
CA GLU A 187 -16.76 4.00 20.87
C GLU A 187 -17.26 3.11 22.02
N GLN A 188 -18.37 3.51 22.66
CA GLN A 188 -18.99 2.72 23.73
C GLN A 188 -19.51 1.38 23.22
N PHE A 189 -20.14 1.38 22.04
CA PHE A 189 -20.58 0.16 21.37
C PHE A 189 -19.40 -0.78 21.08
N ILE A 190 -18.34 -0.25 20.45
CA ILE A 190 -17.14 -1.02 20.10
C ILE A 190 -16.50 -1.61 21.35
N ALA A 191 -16.27 -0.81 22.38
CA ALA A 191 -15.70 -1.27 23.65
C ALA A 191 -16.58 -2.34 24.34
N GLY A 192 -17.90 -2.27 24.15
CA GLY A 192 -18.90 -3.20 24.65
C GLY A 192 -18.94 -4.57 23.96
N LEU A 193 -18.35 -4.71 22.77
CA LEU A 193 -18.39 -5.98 22.02
C LEU A 193 -17.74 -7.13 22.80
N HIS A 194 -18.47 -8.24 22.93
CA HIS A 194 -17.99 -9.48 23.53
C HIS A 194 -17.40 -10.40 22.45
N LEU A 195 -16.17 -10.86 22.66
CA LEU A 195 -15.44 -11.69 21.69
C LEU A 195 -15.28 -13.10 22.26
N SER A 196 -15.39 -14.11 21.38
CA SER A 196 -14.96 -15.46 21.72
C SER A 196 -13.45 -15.51 21.98
N ARG A 197 -12.96 -16.62 22.54
CA ARG A 197 -11.53 -16.79 22.79
C ARG A 197 -10.75 -16.81 21.48
N GLU A 198 -11.30 -17.44 20.46
CA GLU A 198 -10.72 -17.57 19.12
C GLU A 198 -10.67 -16.20 18.43
N ALA A 199 -11.80 -15.49 18.37
CA ALA A 199 -11.86 -14.15 17.76
C ALA A 199 -10.94 -13.15 18.47
N LYS A 200 -10.80 -13.25 19.80
CA LYS A 200 -9.87 -12.42 20.56
C LYS A 200 -8.41 -12.73 20.22
N ALA A 201 -8.05 -14.01 20.04
CA ALA A 201 -6.69 -14.40 19.67
C ALA A 201 -6.33 -13.91 18.25
N GLU A 202 -7.25 -14.05 17.29
CA GLU A 202 -7.10 -13.52 15.94
C GLU A 202 -6.96 -11.99 15.94
N ALA A 203 -7.78 -11.29 16.74
CA ALA A 203 -7.69 -9.84 16.87
C ALA A 203 -6.33 -9.39 17.42
N PHE A 204 -5.79 -10.09 18.43
CA PHE A 204 -4.45 -9.78 18.97
C PHE A 204 -3.37 -9.93 17.90
N GLU A 205 -3.42 -11.01 17.13
CA GLU A 205 -2.46 -11.24 16.05
C GLU A 205 -2.58 -10.18 14.95
N LEU A 206 -3.79 -9.76 14.58
CA LEU A 206 -4.00 -8.67 13.62
C LEU A 206 -3.42 -7.35 14.13
N VAL A 207 -3.65 -6.99 15.40
CA VAL A 207 -3.05 -5.80 16.01
C VAL A 207 -1.52 -5.85 15.94
N ASP A 208 -0.91 -6.97 16.34
CA ASP A 208 0.53 -7.14 16.26
C ASP A 208 1.05 -6.94 14.83
N ARG A 209 0.42 -7.58 13.84
CA ARG A 209 0.80 -7.50 12.43
C ARG A 209 0.66 -6.09 11.84
N VAL A 210 -0.40 -5.36 12.20
CA VAL A 210 -0.58 -3.98 11.73
C VAL A 210 0.51 -3.08 12.31
N PHE A 211 0.75 -3.13 13.62
CA PHE A 211 1.80 -2.31 14.23
C PHE A 211 3.22 -2.64 13.72
N ASP A 212 3.52 -3.91 13.46
CA ASP A 212 4.80 -4.33 12.87
C ASP A 212 4.95 -3.77 11.44
N LEU A 213 3.87 -3.81 10.64
CA LEU A 213 3.84 -3.26 9.29
C LEU A 213 4.10 -1.75 9.28
N PHE A 214 3.39 -1.00 10.13
CA PHE A 214 3.58 0.45 10.25
C PHE A 214 4.95 0.82 10.81
N THR A 215 5.49 0.01 11.74
CA THR A 215 6.84 0.23 12.29
C THR A 215 7.89 0.17 11.18
N HIS A 216 7.87 -0.89 10.37
CA HIS A 216 8.77 -1.02 9.23
C HIS A 216 8.58 0.11 8.21
N PHE A 217 7.32 0.49 7.95
CA PHE A 217 7.01 1.57 7.03
C PHE A 217 7.64 2.90 7.47
N PHE A 218 7.52 3.29 8.74
CA PHE A 218 8.10 4.54 9.22
C PHE A 218 9.64 4.52 9.34
N GLU A 219 10.27 3.36 9.50
CA GLU A 219 11.74 3.24 9.34
C GLU A 219 12.19 3.55 7.90
N VAL A 220 11.38 3.20 6.90
CA VAL A 220 11.65 3.55 5.50
C VAL A 220 11.37 5.03 5.26
N MET A 221 10.28 5.58 5.80
CA MET A 221 9.96 7.02 5.67
C MET A 221 11.01 7.90 6.33
N LEU A 222 11.56 7.51 7.49
CA LEU A 222 12.69 8.20 8.13
C LEU A 222 13.89 8.29 7.19
N ARG A 223 14.32 7.14 6.64
CA ARG A 223 15.44 7.09 5.69
C ARG A 223 15.15 7.87 4.41
N ALA A 224 13.90 7.94 3.99
CA ALA A 224 13.50 8.73 2.84
C ALA A 224 13.65 10.23 3.14
N ALA A 225 13.14 10.69 4.27
CA ALA A 225 13.33 12.07 4.73
C ALA A 225 14.82 12.41 4.85
N GLU A 226 15.64 11.61 5.55
CA GLU A 226 17.08 11.90 5.75
C GLU A 226 17.90 11.99 4.45
N LYS A 227 17.48 11.28 3.39
CA LYS A 227 18.21 11.22 2.12
C LYS A 227 17.80 12.28 1.11
N THR A 228 16.63 12.88 1.27
CA THR A 228 16.16 13.92 0.35
C THR A 228 16.96 15.19 0.58
N ASP A 229 17.63 15.68 -0.46
CA ASP A 229 18.32 16.98 -0.44
C ASP A 229 17.30 18.06 -0.78
N ILE A 230 16.74 18.71 0.25
CA ILE A 230 15.66 19.70 0.06
C ILE A 230 16.09 20.96 -0.68
N ASP A 231 17.39 21.31 -0.66
CA ASP A 231 17.87 22.51 -1.34
C ASP A 231 17.88 22.30 -2.87
N ARG A 232 18.04 21.05 -3.33
CA ARG A 232 17.96 20.71 -4.76
C ARG A 232 16.53 20.62 -5.30
N LEU A 233 15.52 20.46 -4.44
CA LEU A 233 14.10 20.44 -4.84
C LEU A 233 13.69 21.76 -5.50
N SER A 234 14.12 22.88 -4.90
CA SER A 234 13.83 24.23 -5.37
C SER A 234 14.38 24.55 -6.78
N ALA A 235 15.30 23.73 -7.29
CA ALA A 235 15.89 23.86 -8.62
C ALA A 235 15.13 23.09 -9.72
N GLY A 236 14.02 22.42 -9.39
CA GLY A 236 13.29 21.53 -10.31
C GLY A 236 14.09 20.27 -10.66
N ASP A 237 15.08 19.92 -9.84
CA ASP A 237 15.99 18.80 -10.10
C ASP A 237 15.31 17.47 -9.75
N VAL A 238 14.81 16.75 -10.77
CA VAL A 238 14.20 15.43 -10.63
C VAL A 238 15.19 14.31 -10.26
N THR A 239 16.48 14.61 -10.14
CA THR A 239 17.54 13.60 -9.89
C THR A 239 17.41 12.95 -8.51
N TYR A 240 16.79 13.62 -7.52
CA TYR A 240 16.53 13.01 -6.22
C TYR A 240 15.51 11.86 -6.30
N LEU A 241 14.58 11.86 -7.26
CA LEU A 241 13.69 10.70 -7.49
C LEU A 241 14.48 9.46 -7.91
N LYS A 242 15.70 9.64 -8.44
CA LYS A 242 16.62 8.58 -8.88
C LYS A 242 17.64 8.18 -7.80
N THR A 243 17.79 8.93 -6.71
CA THR A 243 18.77 8.63 -5.64
C THR A 243 18.32 7.53 -4.67
N PHE A 244 17.04 7.13 -4.73
CA PHE A 244 16.49 6.02 -3.94
C PHE A 244 16.87 4.64 -4.51
N LYS A 245 18.16 4.30 -4.52
CA LYS A 245 18.63 2.91 -4.56
C LYS A 245 18.78 2.39 -3.14
N LEU A 246 17.66 2.20 -2.44
CA LEU A 246 17.65 1.53 -1.15
C LEU A 246 17.71 0.02 -1.40
N ARG A 247 18.92 -0.53 -1.57
CA ARG A 247 19.10 -1.99 -1.42
C ARG A 247 18.73 -2.36 0.01
N SER A 248 17.49 -2.79 0.21
CA SER A 248 17.08 -3.49 1.43
C SER A 248 17.82 -4.84 1.46
N LYS A 249 18.72 -5.01 2.42
CA LYS A 249 18.97 -6.36 2.93
C LYS A 249 17.67 -6.77 3.62
N SER A 250 16.84 -7.53 2.91
CA SER A 250 15.64 -8.14 3.48
C SER A 250 16.02 -8.87 4.77
N SER A 251 15.49 -8.41 5.90
CA SER A 251 15.29 -9.24 7.09
C SER A 251 13.81 -9.28 7.45
N ILE A 252 12.94 -9.28 6.43
CA ILE A 252 11.53 -9.61 6.65
C ILE A 252 11.49 -11.14 6.76
N ALA A 253 10.94 -11.61 7.88
CA ALA A 253 10.73 -13.03 8.14
C ALA A 253 10.12 -13.70 6.90
N GLN A 254 10.60 -14.91 6.59
CA GLN A 254 10.16 -15.62 5.40
C GLN A 254 8.63 -15.74 5.37
N PRO A 255 7.99 -15.59 4.19
CA PRO A 255 6.57 -15.87 4.06
C PRO A 255 6.29 -17.28 4.58
N ILE A 256 5.34 -17.39 5.51
CA ILE A 256 4.81 -18.67 5.98
C ILE A 256 4.32 -19.42 4.73
N PRO A 257 4.72 -20.68 4.51
CA PRO A 257 4.34 -21.39 3.31
C PRO A 257 2.81 -21.47 3.23
N PHE A 258 2.25 -20.96 2.13
CA PHE A 258 0.92 -21.34 1.73
C PHE A 258 0.94 -22.86 1.53
N GLN A 259 0.19 -23.61 2.34
CA GLN A 259 0.03 -25.04 2.15
C GLN A 259 -0.82 -25.27 0.89
N SER A 260 -0.18 -25.27 -0.28
CA SER A 260 -0.79 -25.81 -1.48
C SER A 260 -0.86 -27.33 -1.35
N GLN A 261 -2.05 -27.85 -1.10
CA GLN A 261 -2.34 -29.22 -1.51
C GLN A 261 -2.18 -29.30 -3.03
N GLY A 262 -1.26 -30.12 -3.50
CA GLY A 262 -1.05 -30.37 -4.92
C GLY A 262 0.42 -30.36 -5.30
N THR A 263 0.98 -31.55 -5.54
CA THR A 263 2.29 -31.75 -6.16
C THR A 263 2.19 -31.42 -7.64
N ASP A 264 2.57 -30.21 -8.05
CA ASP A 264 2.81 -29.90 -9.46
C ASP A 264 4.32 -29.75 -9.74
N PRO A 265 4.79 -30.16 -10.95
CA PRO A 265 6.20 -30.14 -11.29
C PRO A 265 6.75 -28.71 -11.43
N LEU A 266 8.07 -28.56 -11.31
CA LEU A 266 8.85 -27.31 -11.49
C LEU A 266 8.32 -26.40 -12.62
N PRO A 267 8.28 -25.06 -12.42
CA PRO A 267 7.56 -24.16 -13.30
C PRO A 267 8.20 -24.08 -14.69
N ALA A 268 7.50 -24.62 -15.68
CA ALA A 268 7.65 -24.21 -17.07
C ALA A 268 7.35 -22.71 -17.15
N GLY A 269 8.20 -21.94 -17.83
CA GLY A 269 8.05 -20.49 -17.96
C GLY A 269 6.61 -20.09 -18.34
N LYS A 270 6.15 -18.97 -17.81
CA LYS A 270 4.76 -18.49 -17.90
C LYS A 270 4.17 -18.71 -19.32
N PRO A 271 3.00 -19.37 -19.44
CA PRO A 271 2.38 -19.62 -20.74
C PRO A 271 1.94 -18.33 -21.44
N ILE A 272 2.03 -18.29 -22.77
CA ILE A 272 1.61 -17.13 -23.58
C ILE A 272 0.14 -16.73 -23.32
N GLY A 273 -0.74 -17.69 -23.05
CA GLY A 273 -2.13 -17.44 -22.72
C GLY A 273 -2.31 -16.54 -21.49
N THR A 274 -1.45 -16.70 -20.48
CA THR A 274 -1.47 -15.88 -19.26
C THR A 274 -1.09 -14.43 -19.56
N TYR A 275 -0.10 -14.20 -20.43
CA TYR A 275 0.27 -12.84 -20.85
C TYR A 275 -0.86 -12.15 -21.60
N LEU A 276 -1.60 -12.87 -22.44
CA LEU A 276 -2.71 -12.31 -23.20
C LEU A 276 -3.88 -11.92 -22.28
N VAL A 277 -4.13 -12.69 -21.22
CA VAL A 277 -5.16 -12.36 -20.23
C VAL A 277 -4.76 -11.15 -19.38
N GLU A 278 -3.53 -11.14 -18.88
CA GLU A 278 -3.03 -10.00 -18.10
C GLU A 278 -2.94 -8.70 -18.89
N ALA A 279 -2.61 -8.79 -20.19
CA ALA A 279 -2.61 -7.65 -21.10
C ALA A 279 -4.02 -7.18 -21.49
N GLY A 280 -5.08 -7.85 -21.00
CA GLY A 280 -6.48 -7.56 -21.35
C GLY A 280 -6.84 -7.86 -22.81
N LEU A 281 -5.97 -8.57 -23.54
CA LEU A 281 -6.19 -8.97 -24.92
C LEU A 281 -7.10 -10.21 -25.01
N LEU A 282 -7.20 -10.97 -23.92
CA LEU A 282 -8.14 -12.06 -23.74
C LEU A 282 -8.81 -11.99 -22.37
N THR A 283 -10.03 -12.50 -22.28
CA THR A 283 -10.66 -12.87 -21.00
C THR A 283 -10.25 -14.30 -20.60
N SER A 284 -10.33 -14.63 -19.31
CA SER A 284 -10.08 -15.99 -18.83
C SER A 284 -10.96 -17.03 -19.54
N SER A 285 -12.22 -16.71 -19.79
CA SER A 285 -13.15 -17.58 -20.53
C SER A 285 -12.73 -17.78 -21.99
N GLN A 286 -12.24 -16.75 -22.68
CA GLN A 286 -11.70 -16.91 -24.04
C GLN A 286 -10.43 -17.76 -24.05
N LEU A 287 -9.56 -17.63 -23.04
CA LEU A 287 -8.38 -18.47 -22.92
C LEU A 287 -8.75 -19.94 -22.70
N GLU A 288 -9.72 -20.24 -21.82
CA GLU A 288 -10.21 -21.60 -21.61
C GLU A 288 -10.77 -22.23 -22.89
N LEU A 289 -11.59 -21.47 -23.63
CA LEU A 289 -12.11 -21.90 -24.94
C LEU A 289 -10.98 -22.15 -25.95
N ALA A 290 -9.97 -21.28 -25.98
CA ALA A 290 -8.80 -21.44 -26.85
C ALA A 290 -8.01 -22.72 -26.53
N LEU A 291 -7.80 -22.99 -25.23
CA LEU A 291 -7.08 -24.17 -24.76
C LEU A 291 -7.84 -25.46 -25.05
N HIS A 292 -9.16 -25.45 -24.89
CA HIS A 292 -10.01 -26.59 -25.24
C HIS A 292 -9.90 -26.90 -26.74
N GLU A 293 -9.95 -25.88 -27.58
CA GLU A 293 -9.84 -26.04 -29.04
C GLU A 293 -8.42 -26.41 -29.48
N GLN A 294 -7.38 -25.89 -28.84
CA GLN A 294 -5.99 -26.31 -29.04
C GLN A 294 -5.82 -27.81 -28.75
N ASN A 295 -6.38 -28.30 -27.64
CA ASN A 295 -6.29 -29.71 -27.27
C ASN A 295 -7.03 -30.61 -28.26
N ARG A 296 -8.15 -30.14 -28.82
CA ARG A 296 -8.95 -30.88 -29.79
C ARG A 296 -8.34 -30.91 -31.19
N THR A 297 -7.64 -29.86 -31.58
CA THR A 297 -7.15 -29.66 -32.96
C THR A 297 -5.64 -29.77 -33.12
N ALA A 298 -4.90 -29.83 -32.01
CA ALA A 298 -3.43 -29.75 -31.96
C ALA A 298 -2.82 -28.49 -32.61
N ARG A 299 -3.63 -27.46 -32.89
CA ARG A 299 -3.17 -26.17 -33.44
C ARG A 299 -2.41 -25.37 -32.39
N ARG A 300 -1.56 -24.43 -32.81
CA ARG A 300 -0.89 -23.54 -31.86
C ARG A 300 -1.92 -22.62 -31.22
N LEU A 301 -1.81 -22.39 -29.91
CA LEU A 301 -2.74 -21.53 -29.16
C LEU A 301 -2.95 -20.16 -29.83
N GLY A 302 -1.88 -19.53 -30.31
CA GLY A 302 -1.95 -18.25 -31.02
C GLY A 302 -2.76 -18.30 -32.32
N GLU A 303 -2.67 -19.40 -33.07
CA GLU A 303 -3.46 -19.59 -34.30
C GLU A 303 -4.94 -19.80 -33.99
N VAL A 304 -5.25 -20.51 -32.90
CA VAL A 304 -6.64 -20.69 -32.43
C VAL A 304 -7.23 -19.33 -32.08
N ILE A 305 -6.54 -18.56 -31.24
CA ILE A 305 -6.94 -17.21 -30.81
C ILE A 305 -7.14 -16.28 -32.02
N SER A 306 -6.19 -16.29 -32.96
CA SER A 306 -6.30 -15.45 -34.16
C SER A 306 -7.43 -15.89 -35.08
N SER A 307 -7.70 -17.19 -35.22
CA SER A 307 -8.81 -17.68 -36.05
C SER A 307 -10.19 -17.36 -35.49
N GLN A 308 -10.29 -17.14 -34.18
CA GLN A 308 -11.53 -16.69 -33.52
C GLN A 308 -11.71 -15.16 -33.57
N GLY A 309 -10.73 -14.43 -34.11
CA GLY A 309 -10.77 -12.97 -34.22
C GLY A 309 -10.58 -12.22 -32.91
N TRP A 310 -10.16 -12.89 -31.83
CA TRP A 310 -10.00 -12.26 -30.51
C TRP A 310 -8.74 -11.40 -30.42
N VAL A 311 -7.63 -11.89 -30.98
CA VAL A 311 -6.37 -11.15 -31.07
C VAL A 311 -5.77 -11.44 -32.43
N ASN A 312 -5.37 -10.40 -33.17
CA ASN A 312 -4.74 -10.63 -34.47
C ASN A 312 -3.34 -11.27 -34.30
N GLN A 313 -2.92 -12.04 -35.31
CA GLN A 313 -1.64 -12.76 -35.30
C GLN A 313 -0.43 -11.83 -35.06
N GLN A 314 -0.44 -10.61 -35.62
CA GLN A 314 0.66 -9.64 -35.49
C GLN A 314 0.86 -9.18 -34.03
N THR A 315 -0.22 -8.99 -33.28
CA THR A 315 -0.18 -8.64 -31.86
C THR A 315 0.37 -9.78 -31.01
N ILE A 316 0.01 -11.03 -31.33
CA ILE A 316 0.54 -12.21 -30.65
C ILE A 316 2.05 -12.35 -30.91
N GLU A 317 2.49 -12.13 -32.15
CA GLU A 317 3.90 -12.13 -32.53
C GLU A 317 4.69 -11.01 -31.84
N TYR A 318 4.13 -9.80 -31.80
CA TYR A 318 4.72 -8.66 -31.11
C TYR A 318 4.90 -8.94 -29.60
N LEU A 319 3.87 -9.48 -28.95
CA LEU A 319 3.93 -9.85 -27.53
C LEU A 319 4.96 -10.95 -27.27
N MET A 320 5.08 -11.92 -28.18
CA MET A 320 6.08 -12.97 -28.09
C MET A 320 7.50 -12.39 -28.18
N GLU A 321 7.76 -11.52 -29.17
CA GLU A 321 9.09 -10.96 -29.43
C GLU A 321 9.52 -9.95 -28.37
N LYS A 322 8.62 -9.06 -27.93
CA LYS A 322 8.98 -7.92 -27.07
C LYS A 322 8.81 -8.17 -25.58
N VAL A 323 8.06 -9.20 -25.19
CA VAL A 323 7.73 -9.46 -23.78
C VAL A 323 8.11 -10.89 -23.39
N VAL A 324 7.54 -11.90 -24.06
CA VAL A 324 7.66 -13.29 -23.60
C VAL A 324 9.05 -13.87 -23.80
N LEU A 325 9.68 -13.66 -24.96
CA LEU A 325 11.04 -14.15 -25.21
C LEU A 325 12.09 -13.45 -24.32
N PRO A 326 12.12 -12.11 -24.18
CA PRO A 326 13.03 -11.43 -23.27
C PRO A 326 12.89 -11.89 -21.81
N GLU A 327 11.65 -12.07 -21.32
CA GLU A 327 11.44 -12.56 -19.95
C GLU A 327 11.95 -13.99 -19.77
N ARG A 328 11.77 -14.84 -20.78
CA ARG A 328 12.28 -16.22 -20.74
C ARG A 328 13.81 -16.28 -20.79
N GLU A 329 14.45 -15.38 -21.53
CA GLU A 329 15.92 -15.25 -21.55
C GLU A 329 16.46 -14.82 -20.18
N LEU A 330 15.81 -13.88 -19.50
CA LEU A 330 16.16 -13.46 -18.13
C LEU A 330 16.04 -14.58 -17.08
N VAL A 331 15.14 -15.55 -17.30
CA VAL A 331 15.00 -16.73 -16.44
C VAL A 331 16.09 -17.76 -16.70
N VAL A 332 16.59 -17.86 -17.95
CA VAL A 332 17.68 -18.77 -18.33
C VAL A 332 19.06 -18.23 -17.92
N GLU A 333 19.25 -16.90 -17.87
CA GLU A 333 20.50 -16.26 -17.45
C GLU A 333 20.77 -16.24 -15.92
N ARG A 334 19.99 -16.96 -15.11
CA ARG A 334 20.35 -17.27 -13.72
C ARG A 334 20.99 -18.66 -13.60
N PRO A 335 22.29 -18.85 -13.90
CA PRO A 335 22.98 -20.08 -13.52
C PRO A 335 23.17 -20.11 -12.00
N LEU A 336 22.98 -21.30 -11.43
CA LEU A 336 23.34 -21.71 -10.08
C LEU A 336 24.70 -21.14 -9.67
N ALA A 337 24.69 -20.05 -8.91
CA ALA A 337 25.86 -19.57 -8.18
C ALA A 337 25.61 -19.78 -6.69
N LEU A 338 26.36 -20.74 -6.15
CA LEU A 338 26.71 -20.94 -4.74
C LEU A 338 25.66 -21.61 -3.84
N VAL A 339 25.59 -22.94 -3.96
CA VAL A 339 25.46 -23.81 -2.78
C VAL A 339 26.85 -24.41 -2.53
N GLY A 340 27.48 -23.97 -1.45
CA GLY A 340 28.52 -24.73 -0.75
C GLY A 340 27.89 -25.39 0.46
#